data_AF-A0A024UN98-F1
#
_entry.id   AF-A0A024UN98-F1
#
_cell.length_a   1.000
_cell.length_b   1.000
_cell.length_c   1.000
_cell.angle_alpha   90.00
_cell.angle_beta   90.00
_cell.angle_gamma   90.00
#
_symmetry.space_group_name_H-M   'P 1'
#
loop_
_entity.id
_entity.type
_entity.pdbx_description
1 polymer ?
#
loop_
_entity_poly.entity_id
_entity_poly.type
_entity_poly.pdbx_seq_one_letter_code
_entity_poly.pdbx_strand_id
1 'polypeptide(L)'
;MYNHVTDRCPHIDVTTRQTYQAPDGNGPAESVSDMDDEAKESSAVVTNMNAGMKPEVGLVKAKGGRPKDPIWNEFSTNDDLRKRRYCMCIWCEKEVKGDTTRMTAHVLERCTVVDALTKAKYTVKFRKLHNDSTRVDHGDVLSSISATSTLSTSPTISKGDPPTAATADVTALVPAPASPSLQHSTYPILHAESPPGLTLSKFGFLKELGLQDENRGVFGGGDWFGKGSVVTVVNPSTNESIATIQCGTMDDYMHVVETMDVAAITWRQASMERRSAVVHQIGDAFRSHQRSLAHLVSMELGIVLDESMRHIDMMIHTCDSAATAVRAIPVSTVQEPTEQSRNERCTKTLVFERHVPLAGHVGLLTPFHAPMWTGAMALACGNAVLWKPSLMLTSIAITHLISAVLARNGFHPGCASLVCGSGREIGTCLAKDKRMAVVRYKGCVDHGHRVGMAVAERMGRSVLDLDTQNAVVVHADADVDHAVRMIVKAMGRRILRRVYTHVDVCDRFRRLLSLHYREVVVGDPFQASTACGPLRNCHSKHSPTRLMP
;
A
#
# COMPACT_ATOMS: atom_id res chain seq x y z
N MET A 1 17.57 -24.11 20.06
CA MET A 1 16.27 -24.60 20.57
C MET A 1 16.47 -25.81 21.47
N TYR A 2 17.14 -26.87 20.99
CA TYR A 2 17.59 -28.04 21.78
C TYR A 2 18.07 -27.70 23.22
N ASN A 3 19.11 -26.87 23.37
CA ASN A 3 19.68 -26.46 24.67
C ASN A 3 18.70 -25.74 25.63
N HIS A 4 17.51 -25.33 25.15
CA HIS A 4 16.45 -24.81 26.03
C HIS A 4 15.62 -25.96 26.60
N VAL A 5 15.33 -26.98 25.79
CA VAL A 5 14.65 -28.21 26.20
C VAL A 5 15.51 -29.00 27.18
N THR A 6 16.75 -29.33 26.78
CA THR A 6 17.66 -30.16 27.57
C THR A 6 18.08 -29.50 28.88
N ASP A 7 18.37 -28.19 28.90
CA ASP A 7 19.15 -27.62 30.02
C ASP A 7 18.52 -26.40 30.72
N ARG A 8 17.55 -25.69 30.10
CA ARG A 8 17.13 -24.35 30.58
C ARG A 8 15.65 -24.17 30.90
N CYS A 9 14.76 -25.06 30.47
CA CYS A 9 13.33 -24.93 30.71
C CYS A 9 12.91 -25.62 32.03
N PRO A 10 12.42 -24.88 33.05
CA PRO A 10 12.01 -25.45 34.34
C PRO A 10 10.64 -26.16 34.30
N HIS A 11 9.90 -26.05 33.18
CA HIS A 11 8.56 -26.64 33.01
C HIS A 11 8.55 -27.95 32.20
N ILE A 12 9.72 -28.47 31.82
CA ILE A 12 9.86 -29.77 31.15
C ILE A 12 10.28 -30.81 32.19
N ASP A 13 9.55 -31.92 32.22
CA ASP A 13 9.76 -33.02 33.16
C ASP A 13 11.07 -33.79 32.90
N VAL A 14 11.52 -34.52 33.92
CA VAL A 14 12.81 -35.22 33.90
C VAL A 14 12.83 -36.35 32.87
N THR A 15 11.71 -37.06 32.69
CA THR A 15 11.57 -38.15 31.71
C THR A 15 11.73 -37.64 30.27
N THR A 16 10.97 -36.62 29.87
CA THR A 16 11.07 -36.00 28.54
C THR A 16 12.48 -35.43 28.30
N ARG A 17 13.08 -34.82 29.32
CA ARG A 17 14.47 -34.33 29.26
C ARG A 17 15.47 -35.46 29.03
N GLN A 18 15.31 -36.60 29.71
CA GLN A 18 16.17 -37.77 29.55
C GLN A 18 16.02 -38.42 28.16
N THR A 19 14.83 -38.41 27.54
CA THR A 19 14.65 -38.93 26.17
C THR A 19 15.48 -38.16 25.13
N TYR A 20 15.72 -36.85 25.35
CA TYR A 20 16.61 -36.03 24.51
C TYR A 20 18.08 -36.08 24.92
N GLN A 21 18.44 -36.81 25.99
CA GLN A 21 19.81 -36.94 26.51
C GLN A 21 20.33 -38.38 26.50
N ALA A 22 19.50 -39.36 26.13
CA ALA A 22 19.86 -40.77 26.05
C ALA A 22 20.72 -41.06 24.80
N PRO A 23 21.91 -41.67 24.94
CA PRO A 23 22.68 -42.19 23.81
C PRO A 23 22.31 -43.66 23.56
N ASP A 24 21.82 -43.97 22.36
CA ASP A 24 21.62 -45.36 21.92
C ASP A 24 23.00 -46.02 21.65
N GLY A 25 23.43 -46.90 22.56
CA GLY A 25 24.67 -47.70 22.43
C GLY A 25 24.45 -49.01 21.65
N ASN A 26 25.48 -49.66 21.09
CA ASN A 26 26.92 -49.57 21.36
C ASN A 26 27.78 -49.54 20.06
N GLY A 27 29.05 -49.13 20.20
CA GLY A 27 30.04 -49.06 19.11
C GLY A 27 30.67 -50.42 18.70
N PRO A 28 31.93 -50.44 18.19
CA PRO A 28 33.08 -49.75 18.77
C PRO A 28 33.62 -48.57 17.93
N ALA A 29 34.77 -48.02 18.36
CA ALA A 29 35.44 -46.88 17.72
C ALA A 29 36.51 -47.32 16.69
N GLU A 30 36.67 -46.53 15.63
CA GLU A 30 37.94 -46.44 14.89
C GLU A 30 38.15 -45.03 14.29
N SER A 31 39.18 -44.83 13.48
CA SER A 31 39.85 -43.54 13.28
C SER A 31 39.22 -42.56 12.27
N VAL A 32 39.64 -41.29 12.37
CA VAL A 32 39.45 -40.23 11.37
C VAL A 32 40.09 -40.60 10.03
N SER A 33 39.35 -40.48 8.93
CA SER A 33 39.87 -40.31 7.57
C SER A 33 38.84 -39.63 6.65
N ASP A 34 39.33 -39.03 5.57
CA ASP A 34 38.59 -38.15 4.64
C ASP A 34 37.64 -38.87 3.64
N MET A 35 36.99 -38.03 2.81
CA MET A 35 36.36 -38.31 1.49
C MET A 35 34.92 -38.88 1.43
N ASP A 36 34.04 -37.99 0.95
CA ASP A 36 33.21 -38.11 -0.27
C ASP A 36 32.04 -39.13 -0.42
N ASP A 37 30.97 -38.57 -1.00
CA ASP A 37 29.98 -39.12 -1.95
C ASP A 37 28.79 -40.06 -1.60
N GLU A 38 27.72 -39.78 -2.36
CA GLU A 38 26.55 -40.55 -2.80
C GLU A 38 25.74 -41.50 -1.86
N ALA A 39 24.62 -40.96 -1.37
CA ALA A 39 23.24 -41.38 -1.70
C ALA A 39 22.84 -42.88 -1.83
N LYS A 40 21.82 -43.29 -1.04
CA LYS A 40 20.53 -43.89 -1.49
C LYS A 40 19.51 -44.03 -0.35
N GLU A 41 18.26 -43.59 -0.53
CA GLU A 41 17.09 -44.35 -1.03
C GLU A 41 16.73 -45.62 -0.23
N SER A 42 15.60 -45.58 0.47
CA SER A 42 14.52 -46.57 0.25
C SER A 42 13.20 -46.09 0.88
N SER A 43 12.12 -46.15 0.10
CA SER A 43 10.78 -45.75 0.51
C SER A 43 10.00 -46.84 1.25
N ALA A 44 8.92 -46.41 1.93
CA ALA A 44 7.81 -47.28 2.29
C ALA A 44 6.48 -46.54 2.10
N VAL A 45 5.64 -47.02 1.16
CA VAL A 45 4.29 -46.48 0.89
C VAL A 45 3.25 -47.50 1.35
N VAL A 46 2.27 -47.04 2.14
CA VAL A 46 1.05 -47.82 2.44
C VAL A 46 -0.18 -46.92 2.26
N THR A 47 -1.14 -47.40 1.49
CA THR A 47 -2.45 -46.77 1.24
C THR A 47 -3.52 -47.35 2.17
N ASN A 48 -4.47 -46.53 2.65
CA ASN A 48 -5.89 -46.73 2.26
C ASN A 48 -6.93 -45.75 2.83
N MET A 49 -8.01 -45.64 2.02
CA MET A 49 -9.44 -45.46 2.36
C MET A 49 -9.99 -44.21 3.07
N ASN A 50 -11.02 -43.65 2.44
CA ASN A 50 -11.99 -42.74 3.02
C ASN A 50 -13.01 -43.48 3.92
N ALA A 51 -13.36 -42.88 5.05
CA ALA A 51 -14.67 -43.02 5.68
C ALA A 51 -15.08 -41.64 6.26
N GLY A 52 -16.32 -41.21 6.03
CA GLY A 52 -16.73 -39.84 6.29
C GLY A 52 -17.20 -39.57 7.73
N MET A 53 -16.68 -38.50 8.35
CA MET A 53 -17.27 -37.88 9.55
C MET A 53 -17.40 -36.36 9.35
N LYS A 54 -18.47 -35.77 9.89
CA LYS A 54 -18.65 -34.32 9.97
C LYS A 54 -17.80 -33.76 11.13
N PRO A 55 -17.10 -32.63 10.98
CA PRO A 55 -16.44 -31.98 12.11
C PRO A 55 -17.48 -31.24 12.96
N GLU A 56 -17.70 -31.69 14.21
CA GLU A 56 -18.38 -30.86 15.21
C GLU A 56 -17.44 -29.74 15.67
N VAL A 57 -17.87 -28.48 15.51
CA VAL A 57 -17.07 -27.32 15.92
C VAL A 57 -17.37 -27.00 17.39
N GLY A 58 -16.45 -27.41 18.28
CA GLY A 58 -16.52 -27.09 19.71
C GLY A 58 -16.37 -25.60 19.99
N LEU A 59 -17.47 -24.84 20.01
CA LEU A 59 -17.46 -23.42 20.35
C LEU A 59 -17.17 -23.19 21.85
N VAL A 60 -15.97 -22.69 22.14
CA VAL A 60 -15.68 -22.01 23.42
C VAL A 60 -16.51 -20.72 23.50
N LYS A 61 -17.54 -20.71 24.35
CA LYS A 61 -18.47 -19.58 24.50
C LYS A 61 -17.82 -18.39 25.21
N ALA A 62 -17.25 -17.47 24.44
CA ALA A 62 -16.90 -16.13 24.94
C ALA A 62 -18.17 -15.39 25.43
N LYS A 63 -18.08 -14.72 26.59
CA LYS A 63 -19.22 -14.02 27.20
C LYS A 63 -19.54 -12.71 26.44
N GLY A 64 -20.77 -12.60 25.92
CA GLY A 64 -21.42 -11.30 25.71
C GLY A 64 -21.04 -10.47 24.47
N GLY A 65 -20.98 -11.06 23.28
CA GLY A 65 -20.83 -10.32 22.01
C GLY A 65 -22.01 -10.51 21.06
N ARG A 66 -22.84 -9.49 20.84
CA ARG A 66 -23.87 -9.48 19.78
C ARG A 66 -23.19 -9.23 18.42
N PRO A 67 -23.60 -9.88 17.31
CA PRO A 67 -23.05 -9.56 15.99
C PRO A 67 -23.21 -8.07 15.67
N LYS A 68 -22.10 -7.41 15.30
CA LYS A 68 -22.11 -5.98 14.97
C LYS A 68 -22.74 -5.76 13.60
N ASP A 69 -24.00 -5.36 13.57
CA ASP A 69 -24.65 -4.84 12.36
C ASP A 69 -23.84 -3.66 11.79
N PRO A 70 -23.65 -3.55 10.47
CA PRO A 70 -22.90 -2.44 9.85
C PRO A 70 -23.45 -1.03 10.14
N ILE A 71 -24.68 -0.90 10.66
CA ILE A 71 -25.22 0.40 11.10
C ILE A 71 -24.46 0.96 12.32
N TRP A 72 -23.82 0.10 13.14
CA TRP A 72 -23.03 0.54 14.29
C TRP A 72 -21.75 1.30 13.93
N ASN A 73 -21.38 1.34 12.65
CA ASN A 73 -20.27 2.17 12.16
C ASN A 73 -20.68 3.66 12.03
N GLU A 74 -21.98 3.95 11.95
CA GLU A 74 -22.54 5.31 11.81
C GLU A 74 -22.83 5.97 13.18
N PHE A 75 -22.42 5.33 14.29
CA PHE A 75 -22.70 5.75 15.66
C PHE A 75 -21.50 5.54 16.60
N SER A 76 -21.22 6.52 17.47
CA SER A 76 -20.24 6.41 18.55
C SER A 76 -20.90 6.11 19.90
N THR A 77 -20.13 5.74 20.91
CA THR A 77 -20.66 5.44 22.25
C THR A 77 -19.58 5.62 23.33
N ASN A 78 -19.95 6.24 24.44
CA ASN A 78 -19.14 6.34 25.67
C ASN A 78 -19.83 5.52 26.79
N ASP A 79 -19.19 5.38 27.96
CA ASP A 79 -19.71 4.47 28.98
C ASP A 79 -21.03 4.92 29.63
N ASP A 80 -21.35 6.21 29.63
CA ASP A 80 -22.66 6.70 30.12
C ASP A 80 -23.80 6.46 29.13
N LEU A 81 -23.53 6.62 27.82
CA LEU A 81 -24.44 6.18 26.77
C LEU A 81 -24.64 4.66 26.83
N ARG A 82 -23.59 3.86 27.08
CA ARG A 82 -23.71 2.40 27.27
C ARG A 82 -24.60 2.04 28.45
N LYS A 83 -24.38 2.63 29.64
CA LYS A 83 -25.24 2.44 30.83
C LYS A 83 -26.72 2.72 30.51
N ARG A 84 -27.00 3.79 29.78
CA ARG A 84 -28.37 4.18 29.37
C ARG A 84 -28.94 3.35 28.21
N ARG A 85 -28.12 2.53 27.52
CA ARG A 85 -28.41 1.83 26.24
C ARG A 85 -28.72 2.78 25.07
N TYR A 86 -27.93 3.84 24.95
CA TYR A 86 -27.90 4.79 23.84
C TYR A 86 -26.56 4.76 23.09
N CYS A 87 -26.55 5.41 21.94
CA CYS A 87 -25.40 5.67 21.09
C CYS A 87 -25.57 7.05 20.44
N MET A 88 -24.49 7.70 20.03
CA MET A 88 -24.50 9.04 19.46
C MET A 88 -24.36 8.96 17.94
N CYS A 89 -25.25 9.58 17.18
CA CYS A 89 -25.14 9.62 15.72
C CYS A 89 -23.92 10.48 15.31
N ILE A 90 -22.95 9.92 14.58
CA ILE A 90 -21.72 10.65 14.20
C ILE A 90 -21.96 11.80 13.21
N TRP A 91 -23.17 11.88 12.65
CA TRP A 91 -23.56 12.84 11.62
C TRP A 91 -24.31 14.05 12.16
N CYS A 92 -25.00 13.94 13.30
CA CYS A 92 -25.80 15.04 13.85
C CYS A 92 -25.83 15.14 15.38
N GLU A 93 -24.98 14.35 16.07
CA GLU A 93 -24.75 14.44 17.52
C GLU A 93 -26.02 14.33 18.37
N LYS A 94 -27.00 13.54 17.88
CA LYS A 94 -28.22 13.19 18.62
C LYS A 94 -28.10 11.80 19.23
N GLU A 95 -28.53 11.68 20.48
CA GLU A 95 -28.67 10.40 21.17
C GLU A 95 -29.76 9.54 20.53
N VAL A 96 -29.42 8.30 20.19
CA VAL A 96 -30.34 7.29 19.66
C VAL A 96 -30.23 6.03 20.50
N LYS A 97 -31.37 5.41 20.84
CA LYS A 97 -31.39 4.15 21.60
C LYS A 97 -30.69 3.04 20.78
N GLY A 98 -29.77 2.32 21.41
CA GLY A 98 -28.84 1.37 20.78
C GLY A 98 -29.51 0.08 20.28
N ASP A 99 -30.26 0.20 19.18
CA ASP A 99 -31.13 -0.81 18.59
C ASP A 99 -31.11 -0.64 17.07
N THR A 100 -30.70 -1.68 16.33
CA THR A 100 -30.46 -1.66 14.87
C THR A 100 -31.61 -0.97 14.12
N THR A 101 -32.87 -1.26 14.48
CA THR A 101 -34.05 -0.70 13.81
C THR A 101 -34.16 0.82 14.03
N ARG A 102 -33.97 1.29 15.28
CA ARG A 102 -34.03 2.72 15.64
C ARG A 102 -32.86 3.50 15.08
N MET A 103 -31.67 2.90 15.06
CA MET A 103 -30.46 3.47 14.46
C MET A 103 -30.63 3.63 12.94
N THR A 104 -31.17 2.61 12.26
CA THR A 104 -31.41 2.65 10.81
C THR A 104 -32.49 3.67 10.44
N ALA A 105 -33.62 3.69 11.17
CA ALA A 105 -34.67 4.70 10.98
C ALA A 105 -34.15 6.12 11.23
N HIS A 106 -33.27 6.32 12.23
CA HIS A 106 -32.63 7.62 12.44
C HIS A 106 -31.77 8.05 11.24
N VAL A 107 -30.88 7.18 10.76
CA VAL A 107 -29.97 7.48 9.63
C VAL A 107 -30.73 7.80 8.35
N LEU A 108 -31.81 7.07 8.05
CA LEU A 108 -32.59 7.27 6.84
C LEU A 108 -33.55 8.48 6.95
N GLU A 109 -34.40 8.50 7.97
CA GLU A 109 -35.58 9.38 8.04
C GLU A 109 -35.34 10.66 8.85
N ARG A 110 -34.54 10.59 9.93
CA ARG A 110 -34.50 11.63 10.98
C ARG A 110 -33.22 12.45 11.00
N CYS A 111 -32.16 11.95 10.38
CA CYS A 111 -30.90 12.67 10.24
C CYS A 111 -30.89 13.44 8.91
N THR A 112 -30.85 14.77 9.01
CA THR A 112 -30.75 15.70 7.88
C THR A 112 -29.34 15.85 7.33
N VAL A 113 -28.32 15.37 8.06
CA VAL A 113 -26.89 15.61 7.77
C VAL A 113 -26.20 14.40 7.13
N VAL A 114 -26.77 13.19 7.21
CA VAL A 114 -26.23 11.99 6.54
C VAL A 114 -26.32 12.17 5.02
N ASP A 115 -25.21 11.91 4.33
CA ASP A 115 -25.12 12.01 2.87
C ASP A 115 -25.95 10.94 2.14
N ALA A 116 -26.38 11.24 0.92
CA ALA A 116 -27.26 10.38 0.13
C ALA A 116 -26.64 8.99 -0.18
N LEU A 117 -25.32 8.90 -0.33
CA LEU A 117 -24.62 7.65 -0.61
C LEU A 117 -24.53 6.77 0.64
N THR A 118 -24.39 7.36 1.83
CA THR A 118 -24.54 6.63 3.10
C THR A 118 -25.97 6.18 3.35
N LYS A 119 -26.99 7.00 3.08
CA LYS A 119 -28.40 6.55 3.17
C LYS A 119 -28.66 5.35 2.25
N ALA A 120 -28.19 5.40 1.00
CA ALA A 120 -28.37 4.32 0.02
C ALA A 120 -27.85 2.95 0.49
N LYS A 121 -26.76 2.89 1.28
CA LYS A 121 -26.24 1.64 1.88
C LYS A 121 -27.31 0.86 2.67
N TYR A 122 -28.20 1.58 3.35
CA TYR A 122 -29.10 1.00 4.36
C TYR A 122 -30.55 0.86 3.87
N THR A 123 -30.97 1.60 2.83
CA THR A 123 -32.34 1.58 2.28
C THR A 123 -32.85 0.17 1.96
N VAL A 124 -32.01 -0.68 1.34
CA VAL A 124 -32.40 -2.05 0.93
C VAL A 124 -32.64 -2.94 2.16
N LYS A 125 -31.79 -2.83 3.19
CA LYS A 125 -31.93 -3.61 4.43
C LYS A 125 -33.09 -3.10 5.31
N PHE A 126 -33.35 -1.80 5.30
CA PHE A 126 -34.46 -1.19 6.03
C PHE A 126 -35.82 -1.65 5.50
N ARG A 127 -36.03 -1.68 4.17
CA ARG A 127 -37.26 -2.26 3.58
C ARG A 127 -37.49 -3.71 4.03
N LYS A 128 -36.43 -4.51 4.14
CA LYS A 128 -36.54 -5.89 4.64
C LYS A 128 -36.97 -5.95 6.11
N LEU A 129 -36.33 -5.16 6.98
CA LEU A 129 -36.70 -5.04 8.40
C LEU A 129 -38.14 -4.51 8.60
N HIS A 130 -38.63 -3.65 7.71
CA HIS A 130 -40.00 -3.13 7.80
C HIS A 130 -41.04 -4.17 7.33
N ASN A 131 -40.76 -4.91 6.25
CA ASN A 131 -41.62 -6.01 5.80
C ASN A 131 -41.62 -7.20 6.78
N ASP A 132 -40.50 -7.51 7.44
CA ASP A 132 -40.45 -8.55 8.49
C ASP A 132 -41.24 -8.15 9.74
N SER A 133 -41.58 -6.86 9.92
CA SER A 133 -42.55 -6.39 10.93
C SER A 133 -44.01 -6.47 10.47
N THR A 134 -44.29 -6.92 9.24
CA THR A 134 -45.63 -7.06 8.66
C THR A 134 -45.80 -8.42 7.98
N ARG A 135 -45.63 -9.52 8.75
CA ARG A 135 -45.86 -10.87 8.27
C ARG A 135 -47.27 -11.32 8.65
N VAL A 136 -48.20 -11.21 7.69
CA VAL A 136 -49.53 -11.83 7.77
C VAL A 136 -49.37 -13.34 7.57
N ASP A 137 -50.12 -14.14 8.33
CA ASP A 137 -50.26 -15.58 8.10
C ASP A 137 -51.68 -15.89 7.62
N HIS A 138 -51.77 -16.76 6.60
CA HIS A 138 -52.93 -17.44 6.03
C HIS A 138 -54.36 -16.86 6.11
N GLY A 139 -54.99 -16.75 4.93
CA GLY A 139 -56.32 -17.34 4.73
C GLY A 139 -57.55 -16.43 4.90
N ASP A 140 -58.11 -16.04 3.76
CA ASP A 140 -59.52 -15.76 3.47
C ASP A 140 -60.61 -15.75 4.58
N VAL A 141 -61.41 -14.66 4.53
CA VAL A 141 -62.88 -14.63 4.71
C VAL A 141 -63.50 -14.55 6.14
N LEU A 142 -63.93 -13.31 6.45
CA LEU A 142 -65.13 -12.88 7.21
C LEU A 142 -65.26 -12.99 8.77
N SER A 143 -65.87 -11.91 9.29
CA SER A 143 -66.78 -11.81 10.46
C SER A 143 -66.28 -11.81 11.93
N SER A 144 -66.10 -10.58 12.45
CA SER A 144 -66.89 -10.00 13.58
C SER A 144 -66.58 -10.28 15.08
N ILE A 145 -66.98 -9.28 15.89
CA ILE A 145 -67.19 -9.24 17.37
C ILE A 145 -65.96 -8.94 18.28
N SER A 146 -66.25 -8.16 19.33
CA SER A 146 -65.39 -7.45 20.30
C SER A 146 -64.89 -8.30 21.49
N ALA A 147 -63.92 -7.77 22.27
CA ALA A 147 -64.04 -7.48 23.73
C ALA A 147 -62.76 -7.68 24.61
N THR A 148 -62.18 -6.56 25.07
CA THR A 148 -61.86 -6.19 26.48
C THR A 148 -60.92 -7.04 27.40
N SER A 149 -60.06 -6.33 28.18
CA SER A 149 -59.63 -6.62 29.59
C SER A 149 -58.53 -7.68 29.88
N THR A 150 -57.70 -7.62 30.95
CA THR A 150 -57.04 -6.50 31.71
C THR A 150 -55.89 -7.04 32.61
N LEU A 151 -54.88 -6.17 32.91
CA LEU A 151 -54.13 -5.96 34.19
C LEU A 151 -53.31 -7.05 34.95
N SER A 152 -52.39 -6.53 35.79
CA SER A 152 -51.82 -7.09 37.06
C SER A 152 -50.73 -8.19 37.01
N THR A 153 -49.69 -8.26 37.86
CA THR A 153 -48.94 -7.28 38.73
C THR A 153 -47.56 -7.88 39.14
N SER A 154 -46.64 -7.05 39.68
CA SER A 154 -45.32 -7.43 40.25
C SER A 154 -45.39 -8.22 41.58
N PRO A 155 -44.27 -8.73 42.17
CA PRO A 155 -43.39 -7.90 43.02
C PRO A 155 -41.87 -8.25 43.06
N THR A 156 -41.12 -7.51 43.89
CA THR A 156 -39.66 -7.51 44.14
C THR A 156 -39.22 -8.26 45.41
N ILE A 157 -37.90 -8.48 45.60
CA ILE A 157 -37.20 -8.65 46.91
C ILE A 157 -35.69 -8.27 46.76
N SER A 158 -34.97 -7.99 47.84
CA SER A 158 -33.61 -7.40 47.85
C SER A 158 -32.72 -7.82 49.05
N LYS A 159 -31.37 -7.64 48.91
CA LYS A 159 -30.34 -7.22 49.93
C LYS A 159 -28.94 -7.85 49.70
N GLY A 160 -27.86 -7.13 50.06
CA GLY A 160 -26.55 -7.72 50.43
C GLY A 160 -25.28 -6.99 49.95
N ASP A 161 -24.51 -6.42 50.89
CA ASP A 161 -23.16 -5.80 50.79
C ASP A 161 -22.40 -6.10 52.13
N PRO A 162 -21.10 -5.78 52.34
CA PRO A 162 -20.07 -5.15 51.48
C PRO A 162 -18.94 -6.19 51.13
N PRO A 163 -17.59 -6.12 51.42
CA PRO A 163 -16.73 -5.21 52.21
C PRO A 163 -15.80 -4.28 51.36
N THR A 164 -14.63 -3.87 51.88
CA THR A 164 -13.71 -2.86 51.30
C THR A 164 -12.22 -3.20 51.45
N ALA A 165 -11.35 -2.62 50.60
CA ALA A 165 -9.91 -2.49 50.84
C ALA A 165 -9.24 -1.35 50.03
N ALA A 166 -8.40 -0.55 50.71
CA ALA A 166 -7.31 0.34 50.25
C ALA A 166 -7.44 1.18 48.94
N THR A 167 -7.40 2.51 49.11
CA THR A 167 -7.10 3.51 48.05
C THR A 167 -5.60 3.81 47.96
N ALA A 168 -5.12 4.19 46.77
CA ALA A 168 -3.80 4.79 46.55
C ALA A 168 -3.93 6.14 45.84
N ASP A 169 -3.10 7.12 46.21
CA ASP A 169 -3.23 8.53 45.80
C ASP A 169 -2.45 8.84 44.51
N VAL A 170 -2.96 9.76 43.68
CA VAL A 170 -2.42 10.10 42.35
C VAL A 170 -2.49 11.61 42.09
N THR A 171 -1.72 12.40 42.85
CA THR A 171 -1.77 13.87 42.74
C THR A 171 -0.39 14.56 42.88
N ALA A 172 0.49 14.44 41.86
CA ALA A 172 1.80 15.14 41.86
C ALA A 172 2.46 15.37 40.47
N LEU A 173 1.75 15.93 39.48
CA LEU A 173 2.39 16.46 38.25
C LEU A 173 1.70 17.74 37.78
N VAL A 174 2.36 18.89 37.97
CA VAL A 174 1.89 20.21 37.51
C VAL A 174 2.59 20.56 36.18
N PRO A 175 1.86 20.89 35.11
CA PRO A 175 2.47 21.38 33.86
C PRO A 175 3.11 22.75 34.04
N ALA A 176 4.30 22.95 33.46
CA ALA A 176 4.95 24.27 33.39
C ALA A 176 4.17 25.20 32.43
N PRO A 177 4.17 26.53 32.67
CA PRO A 177 3.44 27.48 31.83
C PRO A 177 4.02 27.58 30.41
N ALA A 178 3.14 27.83 29.43
CA ALA A 178 3.52 27.95 28.03
C ALA A 178 4.33 29.22 27.75
N SER A 179 5.35 29.11 26.90
CA SER A 179 6.08 30.26 26.35
C SER A 179 5.19 31.09 25.40
N PRO A 180 5.40 32.41 25.28
CA PRO A 180 4.58 33.27 24.44
C PRO A 180 4.70 32.89 22.95
N SER A 181 3.57 33.00 22.24
CA SER A 181 3.46 32.65 20.83
C SER A 181 4.21 33.64 19.92
N LEU A 182 5.12 33.11 19.09
CA LEU A 182 5.71 33.86 17.98
C LEU A 182 4.62 34.20 16.96
N GLN A 183 4.56 35.46 16.53
CA GLN A 183 3.59 35.91 15.53
C GLN A 183 3.90 35.24 14.18
N HIS A 184 2.96 34.44 13.67
CA HIS A 184 3.09 33.84 12.34
C HIS A 184 2.90 34.91 11.25
N SER A 185 3.82 34.95 10.30
CA SER A 185 3.65 35.75 9.07
C SER A 185 2.46 35.21 8.26
N THR A 186 1.52 36.09 7.93
CA THR A 186 0.32 35.76 7.16
C THR A 186 0.68 35.57 5.68
N TYR A 187 0.71 34.32 5.20
CA TYR A 187 0.88 34.05 3.77
C TYR A 187 -0.35 34.55 2.98
N PRO A 188 -0.16 35.34 1.90
CA PRO A 188 -1.27 35.82 1.10
C PRO A 188 -1.90 34.68 0.29
N ILE A 189 -3.23 34.58 0.37
CA ILE A 189 -4.01 33.71 -0.53
C ILE A 189 -4.23 34.49 -1.83
N LEU A 190 -3.46 34.16 -2.87
CA LEU A 190 -3.68 34.70 -4.21
C LEU A 190 -4.73 33.86 -4.95
N HIS A 191 -5.68 34.55 -5.59
CA HIS A 191 -6.68 33.94 -6.45
C HIS A 191 -6.11 33.57 -7.82
N ALA A 192 -6.77 32.66 -8.53
CA ALA A 192 -6.26 32.07 -9.75
C ALA A 192 -6.51 32.95 -10.99
N GLU A 193 -5.43 33.39 -11.63
CA GLU A 193 -5.39 33.81 -13.04
C GLU A 193 -4.34 32.97 -13.79
N SER A 194 -4.41 32.92 -15.12
CA SER A 194 -3.49 32.12 -15.95
C SER A 194 -3.57 32.53 -17.43
N PRO A 195 -2.50 32.35 -18.24
CA PRO A 195 -1.10 32.07 -17.93
C PRO A 195 -0.22 33.32 -18.29
N PRO A 196 1.12 33.30 -18.54
CA PRO A 196 1.96 32.23 -19.07
C PRO A 196 2.54 31.29 -18.00
N GLY A 197 2.93 30.08 -18.42
CA GLY A 197 3.74 29.19 -17.60
C GLY A 197 5.23 29.55 -17.60
N LEU A 198 6.01 28.84 -16.77
CA LEU A 198 7.47 28.69 -16.83
C LEU A 198 7.84 28.04 -18.16
N THR A 199 7.88 28.90 -19.17
CA THR A 199 7.72 28.58 -20.59
C THR A 199 8.86 27.71 -21.11
N LEU A 200 8.61 26.95 -22.18
CA LEU A 200 9.67 26.27 -22.95
C LEU A 200 10.86 27.20 -23.31
N SER A 201 10.60 28.50 -23.49
CA SER A 201 11.64 29.52 -23.74
C SER A 201 12.46 29.92 -22.51
N LYS A 202 11.97 29.72 -21.27
CA LYS A 202 12.76 29.85 -20.03
C LYS A 202 13.62 28.61 -19.77
N PHE A 203 13.13 27.41 -20.12
CA PHE A 203 13.76 26.13 -19.76
C PHE A 203 13.87 25.16 -20.96
N GLY A 204 14.92 25.35 -21.77
CA GLY A 204 15.16 24.53 -22.97
C GLY A 204 15.24 23.02 -22.73
N PHE A 205 15.66 22.57 -21.53
CA PHE A 205 15.73 21.14 -21.18
C PHE A 205 14.38 20.43 -21.18
N LEU A 206 13.26 21.17 -21.10
CA LEU A 206 11.92 20.59 -21.23
C LEU A 206 11.65 20.10 -22.66
N LYS A 207 12.17 20.83 -23.66
CA LYS A 207 12.06 20.45 -25.08
C LYS A 207 12.93 19.25 -25.43
N GLU A 208 14.08 19.08 -24.78
CA GLU A 208 14.93 17.88 -24.88
C GLU A 208 14.17 16.61 -24.45
N LEU A 209 13.30 16.74 -23.43
CA LEU A 209 12.46 15.67 -22.90
C LEU A 209 11.15 15.44 -23.70
N GLY A 210 10.98 16.12 -24.84
CA GLY A 210 9.80 16.02 -25.69
C GLY A 210 8.56 16.76 -25.19
N LEU A 211 8.66 17.50 -24.08
CA LEU A 211 7.53 18.20 -23.48
C LEU A 211 7.10 19.44 -24.28
N GLN A 212 5.83 19.79 -24.13
CA GLN A 212 5.18 20.95 -24.75
C GLN A 212 4.51 21.82 -23.67
N ASP A 213 4.02 23.01 -24.02
CA ASP A 213 3.22 23.82 -23.07
C ASP A 213 1.83 23.18 -22.82
N GLU A 214 1.29 22.44 -23.80
CA GLU A 214 0.13 21.54 -23.68
C GLU A 214 0.52 20.10 -23.99
N ASN A 215 0.48 19.21 -22.99
CA ASN A 215 0.89 17.81 -23.15
C ASN A 215 -0.34 16.91 -23.20
N ARG A 216 -0.34 15.96 -24.13
CA ARG A 216 -1.32 14.86 -24.16
C ARG A 216 -0.92 13.81 -23.12
N GLY A 217 -1.85 13.40 -22.26
CA GLY A 217 -1.57 12.55 -21.09
C GLY A 217 -1.70 11.05 -21.32
N VAL A 218 -2.09 10.61 -22.51
CA VAL A 218 -2.32 9.20 -22.86
C VAL A 218 -1.41 8.77 -24.00
N PHE A 219 -0.81 7.59 -23.84
CA PHE A 219 0.04 6.95 -24.84
C PHE A 219 -0.28 5.46 -24.93
N GLY A 220 -0.82 5.03 -26.09
CA GLY A 220 -1.13 3.63 -26.39
C GLY A 220 -0.06 2.91 -27.22
N GLY A 221 0.93 3.62 -27.75
CA GLY A 221 1.99 3.06 -28.59
C GLY A 221 2.16 3.69 -29.98
N GLY A 222 1.21 4.51 -30.42
CA GLY A 222 1.29 5.35 -31.61
C GLY A 222 1.39 6.82 -31.20
N ASP A 223 0.48 7.65 -31.73
CA ASP A 223 0.36 9.05 -31.33
C ASP A 223 -0.07 9.23 -29.87
N TRP A 224 0.14 10.43 -29.35
CA TRP A 224 -0.25 10.84 -28.00
C TRP A 224 -1.62 11.51 -28.00
N PHE A 225 -2.49 11.12 -27.07
CA PHE A 225 -3.89 11.58 -27.01
C PHE A 225 -4.39 11.81 -25.58
N GLY A 226 -5.70 12.04 -25.45
CA GLY A 226 -6.41 12.28 -24.19
C GLY A 226 -7.61 13.21 -24.42
N LYS A 227 -8.77 12.84 -23.86
CA LYS A 227 -10.05 13.57 -24.01
C LYS A 227 -10.67 13.97 -22.66
N GLY A 228 -10.01 13.66 -21.55
CA GLY A 228 -10.45 14.00 -20.20
C GLY A 228 -10.06 15.42 -19.77
N SER A 229 -10.12 15.69 -18.47
CA SER A 229 -9.81 17.01 -17.88
C SER A 229 -8.38 17.48 -18.17
N VAL A 230 -8.22 18.76 -18.50
CA VAL A 230 -6.90 19.43 -18.45
C VAL A 230 -6.50 19.66 -16.99
N VAL A 231 -5.23 19.42 -16.66
CA VAL A 231 -4.64 19.72 -15.35
C VAL A 231 -3.34 20.50 -15.54
N THR A 232 -3.27 21.68 -14.91
CA THR A 232 -2.06 22.51 -14.86
C THR A 232 -1.07 21.94 -13.86
N VAL A 233 0.18 21.72 -14.28
CA VAL A 233 1.29 21.37 -13.39
C VAL A 233 1.97 22.65 -12.94
N VAL A 234 2.27 22.77 -11.64
CA VAL A 234 2.72 24.01 -10.99
C VAL A 234 4.04 23.76 -10.25
N ASN A 235 4.99 24.69 -10.36
CA ASN A 235 6.24 24.65 -9.60
C ASN A 235 5.96 25.05 -8.14
N PRO A 236 6.17 24.19 -7.13
CA PRO A 236 5.86 24.50 -5.74
C PRO A 236 6.81 25.52 -5.10
N SER A 237 7.88 25.93 -5.80
CA SER A 237 8.86 26.92 -5.33
C SER A 237 8.48 28.35 -5.71
N THR A 238 7.79 28.53 -6.85
CA THR A 238 7.34 29.86 -7.33
C THR A 238 5.81 30.01 -7.38
N ASN A 239 5.08 28.89 -7.33
CA ASN A 239 3.65 28.77 -7.64
C ASN A 239 3.26 29.17 -9.08
N GLU A 240 4.23 29.36 -9.98
CA GLU A 240 3.96 29.51 -11.41
C GLU A 240 3.53 28.17 -12.03
N SER A 241 2.62 28.23 -12.99
CA SER A 241 2.36 27.12 -13.92
C SER A 241 3.67 26.71 -14.63
N ILE A 242 3.83 25.43 -14.94
CA ILE A 242 4.91 24.91 -15.79
C ILE A 242 4.34 24.67 -17.19
N ALA A 243 3.48 23.65 -17.29
CA ALA A 243 2.76 23.26 -18.50
C ALA A 243 1.46 22.53 -18.10
N THR A 244 0.59 22.24 -19.08
CA THR A 244 -0.65 21.50 -18.84
C THR A 244 -0.57 20.05 -19.30
N ILE A 245 -1.41 19.19 -18.73
CA ILE A 245 -1.62 17.80 -19.14
C ILE A 245 -3.11 17.56 -19.39
N GLN A 246 -3.47 17.19 -20.62
CA GLN A 246 -4.80 16.70 -20.96
C GLN A 246 -4.92 15.22 -20.54
N CYS A 247 -5.74 14.92 -19.55
CA CYS A 247 -5.94 13.57 -19.03
C CYS A 247 -6.67 12.64 -20.04
N GLY A 248 -6.60 11.33 -19.80
CA GLY A 248 -7.43 10.33 -20.47
C GLY A 248 -8.78 10.09 -19.80
N THR A 249 -9.79 9.71 -20.59
CA THR A 249 -11.08 9.17 -20.14
C THR A 249 -11.03 7.66 -19.89
N MET A 250 -12.16 7.06 -19.50
CA MET A 250 -12.31 5.59 -19.48
C MET A 250 -12.18 4.96 -20.88
N ASP A 251 -12.69 5.63 -21.91
CA ASP A 251 -12.60 5.14 -23.30
C ASP A 251 -11.15 5.18 -23.80
N ASP A 252 -10.42 6.25 -23.47
CA ASP A 252 -8.99 6.34 -23.75
C ASP A 252 -8.21 5.22 -23.04
N TYR A 253 -8.57 4.86 -21.79
CA TYR A 253 -8.01 3.70 -21.08
C TYR A 253 -8.31 2.37 -21.79
N MET A 254 -9.56 2.14 -22.21
CA MET A 254 -9.96 0.90 -22.88
C MET A 254 -9.19 0.70 -24.19
N HIS A 255 -9.11 1.75 -25.02
CA HIS A 255 -8.36 1.75 -26.27
C HIS A 255 -6.85 1.52 -26.06
N VAL A 256 -6.27 2.07 -24.99
CA VAL A 256 -4.87 1.75 -24.61
C VAL A 256 -4.71 0.27 -24.32
N VAL A 257 -5.59 -0.37 -23.53
CA VAL A 257 -5.43 -1.80 -23.20
C VAL A 257 -5.63 -2.70 -24.42
N GLU A 258 -6.56 -2.38 -25.32
CA GLU A 258 -6.71 -3.09 -26.61
C GLU A 258 -5.43 -3.00 -27.45
N THR A 259 -4.79 -1.82 -27.47
CA THR A 259 -3.51 -1.63 -28.18
C THR A 259 -2.36 -2.40 -27.50
N MET A 260 -2.38 -2.52 -26.16
CA MET A 260 -1.44 -3.35 -25.41
C MET A 260 -1.64 -4.85 -25.66
N ASP A 261 -2.88 -5.31 -25.82
CA ASP A 261 -3.20 -6.71 -26.11
C ASP A 261 -2.56 -7.15 -27.44
N VAL A 262 -2.55 -6.27 -28.46
CA VAL A 262 -1.82 -6.48 -29.72
C VAL A 262 -0.30 -6.41 -29.52
N ALA A 263 0.20 -5.35 -28.86
CA ALA A 263 1.64 -5.12 -28.68
C ALA A 263 2.34 -6.27 -27.95
N ALA A 264 1.71 -6.78 -26.89
CA ALA A 264 2.26 -7.81 -26.00
C ALA A 264 2.53 -9.15 -26.69
N ILE A 265 1.87 -9.46 -27.81
CA ILE A 265 2.10 -10.70 -28.58
C ILE A 265 3.56 -10.76 -29.04
N THR A 266 4.02 -9.71 -29.74
CA THR A 266 5.39 -9.63 -30.27
C THR A 266 6.45 -9.56 -29.16
N TRP A 267 6.13 -8.90 -28.04
CA TRP A 267 7.05 -8.75 -26.91
C TRP A 267 7.23 -10.05 -26.11
N ARG A 268 6.15 -10.82 -25.92
CA ARG A 268 6.23 -12.16 -25.30
C ARG A 268 7.02 -13.14 -26.15
N GLN A 269 6.93 -13.04 -27.48
CA GLN A 269 7.67 -13.86 -28.45
C GLN A 269 9.16 -13.50 -28.57
N ALA A 270 9.56 -12.28 -28.18
CA ALA A 270 10.97 -11.90 -28.16
C ALA A 270 11.80 -12.81 -27.25
N SER A 271 13.06 -13.07 -27.62
CA SER A 271 13.96 -13.85 -26.76
C SER A 271 14.33 -13.08 -25.49
N MET A 272 14.78 -13.80 -24.46
CA MET A 272 15.15 -13.23 -23.17
C MET A 272 16.29 -12.21 -23.30
N GLU A 273 17.23 -12.49 -24.19
CA GLU A 273 18.40 -11.66 -24.52
C GLU A 273 17.96 -10.37 -25.23
N ARG A 274 17.01 -10.46 -26.18
CA ARG A 274 16.47 -9.28 -26.87
C ARG A 274 15.72 -8.37 -25.90
N ARG A 275 14.92 -8.92 -24.98
CA ARG A 275 14.24 -8.12 -23.94
C ARG A 275 15.22 -7.50 -22.95
N SER A 276 16.23 -8.26 -22.51
CA SER A 276 17.32 -7.76 -21.66
C SER A 276 18.05 -6.57 -22.32
N ALA A 277 18.46 -6.70 -23.58
CA ALA A 277 19.15 -5.65 -24.32
C ALA A 277 18.30 -4.38 -24.49
N VAL A 278 17.00 -4.52 -24.77
CA VAL A 278 16.07 -3.38 -24.85
C VAL A 278 15.90 -2.68 -23.50
N VAL A 279 15.81 -3.43 -22.39
CA VAL A 279 15.69 -2.84 -21.04
C VAL A 279 16.99 -2.15 -20.61
N HIS A 280 18.16 -2.65 -21.01
CA HIS A 280 19.43 -1.95 -20.82
C HIS A 280 19.45 -0.62 -21.60
N GLN A 281 19.04 -0.63 -22.87
CA GLN A 281 18.94 0.60 -23.69
C GLN A 281 17.94 1.63 -23.14
N ILE A 282 16.91 1.20 -22.41
CA ILE A 282 16.02 2.11 -21.65
C ILE A 282 16.80 2.77 -20.50
N GLY A 283 17.63 2.00 -19.78
CA GLY A 283 18.58 2.54 -18.80
C GLY A 283 19.54 3.57 -19.41
N ASP A 284 20.09 3.30 -20.60
CA ASP A 284 20.97 4.23 -21.32
C ASP A 284 20.25 5.50 -21.82
N ALA A 285 18.98 5.38 -22.21
CA ALA A 285 18.13 6.54 -22.55
C ALA A 285 17.87 7.44 -21.33
N PHE A 286 17.65 6.86 -20.14
CA PHE A 286 17.54 7.62 -18.89
C PHE A 286 18.88 8.22 -18.45
N ARG A 287 19.98 7.47 -18.59
CA ARG A 287 21.36 7.87 -18.26
C ARG A 287 21.81 9.08 -19.10
N SER A 288 21.52 9.08 -20.40
CA SER A 288 21.82 10.21 -21.30
C SER A 288 20.99 11.47 -21.02
N HIS A 289 19.80 11.35 -20.43
CA HIS A 289 18.91 12.48 -20.10
C HIS A 289 18.86 12.77 -18.58
N GLN A 290 19.76 12.19 -17.79
CA GLN A 290 19.65 12.11 -16.32
C GLN A 290 19.47 13.49 -15.68
N ARG A 291 20.28 14.48 -16.10
CA ARG A 291 20.25 15.83 -15.53
C ARG A 291 18.96 16.58 -15.88
N SER A 292 18.50 16.49 -17.13
CA SER A 292 17.25 17.12 -17.57
C SER A 292 16.04 16.50 -16.86
N LEU A 293 16.02 15.17 -16.68
CA LEU A 293 15.01 14.46 -15.86
C LEU A 293 15.07 14.89 -14.38
N ALA A 294 16.26 15.02 -13.79
CA ALA A 294 16.41 15.43 -12.40
C ALA A 294 16.02 16.90 -12.17
N HIS A 295 16.32 17.80 -13.11
CA HIS A 295 15.81 19.17 -13.10
C HIS A 295 14.27 19.19 -13.13
N LEU A 296 13.64 18.36 -13.98
CA LEU A 296 12.18 18.26 -14.07
C LEU A 296 11.54 17.75 -12.76
N VAL A 297 12.09 16.68 -12.17
CA VAL A 297 11.63 16.13 -10.89
C VAL A 297 11.76 17.17 -9.77
N SER A 298 12.86 17.92 -9.71
CA SER A 298 13.08 19.02 -8.78
C SER A 298 12.02 20.11 -8.95
N MET A 299 11.79 20.55 -10.20
CA MET A 299 10.81 21.57 -10.56
C MET A 299 9.37 21.21 -10.22
N GLU A 300 8.99 19.94 -10.37
CA GLU A 300 7.62 19.48 -10.07
C GLU A 300 7.39 19.16 -8.59
N LEU A 301 8.40 18.71 -7.85
CA LEU A 301 8.24 18.22 -6.47
C LEU A 301 8.72 19.18 -5.39
N GLY A 302 9.60 20.11 -5.71
CA GLY A 302 10.26 20.94 -4.70
C GLY A 302 11.26 20.16 -3.83
N ILE A 303 11.79 19.03 -4.31
CA ILE A 303 12.89 18.31 -3.67
C ILE A 303 14.21 18.74 -4.30
N VAL A 304 15.28 18.82 -3.50
CA VAL A 304 16.58 19.32 -3.93
C VAL A 304 17.19 18.48 -5.06
N LEU A 305 18.01 19.10 -5.90
CA LEU A 305 18.53 18.44 -7.11
C LEU A 305 19.32 17.14 -6.84
N ASP A 306 20.07 17.04 -5.73
CA ASP A 306 20.73 15.78 -5.32
C ASP A 306 19.71 14.64 -5.10
N GLU A 307 18.59 14.92 -4.42
CA GLU A 307 17.54 13.91 -4.19
C GLU A 307 16.86 13.50 -5.50
N SER A 308 16.64 14.46 -6.40
CA SER A 308 16.12 14.21 -7.74
C SER A 308 17.06 13.37 -8.59
N MET A 309 18.37 13.66 -8.60
CA MET A 309 19.38 12.86 -9.31
C MET A 309 19.36 11.40 -8.82
N ARG A 310 19.32 11.20 -7.49
CA ARG A 310 19.26 9.87 -6.87
C ARG A 310 17.98 9.09 -7.20
N HIS A 311 16.87 9.77 -7.46
CA HIS A 311 15.66 9.13 -7.99
C HIS A 311 15.87 8.62 -9.42
N ILE A 312 16.56 9.39 -10.29
CA ILE A 312 16.89 8.92 -11.64
C ILE A 312 17.93 7.79 -11.60
N ASP A 313 18.98 7.89 -10.76
CA ASP A 313 19.97 6.81 -10.56
C ASP A 313 19.29 5.49 -10.17
N MET A 314 18.33 5.53 -9.24
CA MET A 314 17.57 4.37 -8.81
C MET A 314 16.76 3.75 -9.96
N MET A 315 16.19 4.58 -10.84
CA MET A 315 15.44 4.13 -12.02
C MET A 315 16.35 3.50 -13.09
N ILE A 316 17.53 4.11 -13.34
CA ILE A 316 18.57 3.56 -14.22
C ILE A 316 19.05 2.20 -13.68
N HIS A 317 19.47 2.14 -12.42
CA HIS A 317 19.94 0.92 -11.77
C HIS A 317 18.87 -0.18 -11.74
N THR A 318 17.58 0.17 -11.64
CA THR A 318 16.47 -0.78 -11.76
C THR A 318 16.36 -1.38 -13.18
N CYS A 319 16.73 -0.63 -14.22
CA CYS A 319 16.80 -1.13 -15.60
C CYS A 319 17.99 -2.08 -15.79
N ASP A 320 19.20 -1.65 -15.39
CA ASP A 320 20.41 -2.47 -15.50
C ASP A 320 20.27 -3.79 -14.71
N SER A 321 19.69 -3.72 -13.51
CA SER A 321 19.40 -4.89 -12.65
C SER A 321 18.34 -5.81 -13.25
N ALA A 322 17.27 -5.27 -13.86
CA ALA A 322 16.25 -6.09 -14.53
C ALA A 322 16.80 -6.78 -15.80
N ALA A 323 17.60 -6.07 -16.60
CA ALA A 323 18.27 -6.62 -17.76
C ALA A 323 19.24 -7.75 -17.40
N THR A 324 19.94 -7.61 -16.26
CA THR A 324 20.86 -8.63 -15.74
C THR A 324 20.10 -9.83 -15.15
N ALA A 325 19.17 -9.57 -14.22
CA ALA A 325 18.48 -10.59 -13.46
C ALA A 325 17.66 -11.54 -14.34
N VAL A 326 17.02 -11.04 -15.41
CA VAL A 326 16.24 -11.92 -16.29
C VAL A 326 17.11 -12.99 -16.97
N ARG A 327 18.36 -12.65 -17.33
CA ARG A 327 19.33 -13.57 -17.94
C ARG A 327 19.90 -14.60 -16.95
N ALA A 328 19.66 -14.41 -15.65
CA ALA A 328 20.13 -15.28 -14.57
C ALA A 328 19.02 -16.23 -14.04
N ILE A 329 17.83 -16.24 -14.65
CA ILE A 329 16.74 -17.15 -14.26
C ILE A 329 17.15 -18.60 -14.62
N PRO A 330 17.32 -19.51 -13.65
CA PRO A 330 17.73 -20.88 -13.92
C PRO A 330 16.57 -21.70 -14.51
N VAL A 331 16.94 -22.75 -15.25
CA VAL A 331 16.03 -23.83 -15.63
C VAL A 331 16.27 -25.01 -14.69
N SER A 332 15.59 -25.01 -13.54
CA SER A 332 15.68 -26.09 -12.56
C SER A 332 15.14 -27.39 -13.16
N THR A 333 16.01 -28.37 -13.38
CA THR A 333 15.62 -29.72 -13.79
C THR A 333 15.64 -30.60 -12.54
N VAL A 334 14.46 -30.97 -12.05
CA VAL A 334 14.32 -31.97 -10.98
C VAL A 334 14.24 -33.34 -11.65
N GLN A 335 15.32 -34.11 -11.51
CA GLN A 335 15.30 -35.53 -11.81
C GLN A 335 14.79 -36.26 -10.57
N GLU A 336 13.51 -36.63 -10.56
CA GLU A 336 13.03 -37.60 -9.56
C GLU A 336 13.31 -39.02 -10.07
N PRO A 337 14.16 -39.81 -9.39
CA PRO A 337 14.15 -41.26 -9.56
C PRO A 337 12.84 -41.78 -8.97
N THR A 338 11.89 -42.18 -9.83
CA THR A 338 10.70 -42.88 -9.39
C THR A 338 11.08 -44.27 -8.87
N GLU A 339 11.21 -44.41 -7.54
CA GLU A 339 11.45 -45.71 -6.85
C GLU A 339 10.44 -46.81 -7.23
N GLN A 340 9.31 -46.45 -7.86
CA GLN A 340 8.35 -47.36 -8.49
C GLN A 340 8.88 -48.06 -9.76
N SER A 341 10.03 -48.73 -9.66
CA SER A 341 10.56 -49.57 -10.74
C SER A 341 11.30 -50.82 -10.24
N ARG A 342 10.55 -51.73 -9.60
CA ARG A 342 10.93 -53.16 -9.53
C ARG A 342 10.37 -54.01 -10.68
N ASN A 343 9.41 -53.50 -11.46
CA ASN A 343 8.75 -54.23 -12.56
C ASN A 343 8.89 -53.50 -13.91
N GLU A 344 9.83 -53.96 -14.75
CA GLU A 344 9.76 -54.03 -16.23
C GLU A 344 9.05 -52.93 -17.06
N ARG A 345 9.21 -51.64 -16.70
CA ARG A 345 9.27 -50.50 -17.65
C ARG A 345 9.68 -49.19 -16.95
N CYS A 346 10.99 -48.96 -16.81
CA CYS A 346 11.56 -47.73 -16.27
C CYS A 346 11.20 -46.50 -17.12
N THR A 347 10.06 -45.86 -16.83
CA THR A 347 9.66 -44.61 -17.50
C THR A 347 10.36 -43.46 -16.80
N LYS A 348 11.47 -42.96 -17.37
CA LYS A 348 12.22 -41.82 -16.80
C LYS A 348 11.40 -40.53 -16.93
N THR A 349 10.81 -40.08 -15.84
CA THR A 349 10.16 -38.78 -15.74
C THR A 349 11.19 -37.68 -15.54
N LEU A 350 11.08 -36.58 -16.29
CA LEU A 350 11.88 -35.38 -16.09
C LEU A 350 10.94 -34.23 -15.71
N VAL A 351 11.18 -33.59 -14.58
CA VAL A 351 10.40 -32.44 -14.10
C VAL A 351 11.20 -31.17 -14.31
N PHE A 352 10.58 -30.17 -14.93
CA PHE A 352 11.21 -28.88 -15.23
C PHE A 352 10.42 -27.74 -14.62
N GLU A 353 11.06 -26.90 -13.81
CA GLU A 353 10.50 -25.61 -13.43
C GLU A 353 10.75 -24.60 -14.55
N ARG A 354 9.67 -23.99 -15.07
CA ARG A 354 9.77 -23.01 -16.17
C ARG A 354 9.07 -21.70 -15.84
N HIS A 355 9.88 -20.66 -15.73
CA HIS A 355 9.41 -19.27 -15.67
C HIS A 355 8.96 -18.78 -17.06
N VAL A 356 7.78 -18.16 -17.13
CA VAL A 356 7.18 -17.62 -18.36
C VAL A 356 6.54 -16.24 -18.10
N PRO A 357 6.34 -15.40 -19.13
CA PRO A 357 5.56 -14.17 -19.00
C PRO A 357 4.14 -14.46 -18.51
N LEU A 358 3.54 -13.50 -17.81
CA LEU A 358 2.19 -13.61 -17.28
C LEU A 358 1.15 -13.58 -18.41
N ALA A 359 0.01 -14.24 -18.20
CA ALA A 359 -1.13 -14.27 -19.12
C ALA A 359 -1.92 -12.94 -19.21
N GLY A 360 -1.29 -11.82 -18.88
CA GLY A 360 -1.84 -10.47 -18.90
C GLY A 360 -0.74 -9.41 -18.81
N HIS A 361 -1.13 -8.16 -18.58
CA HIS A 361 -0.23 -7.01 -18.46
C HIS A 361 0.14 -6.72 -17.01
N VAL A 362 1.11 -5.84 -16.80
CA VAL A 362 1.47 -5.32 -15.46
C VAL A 362 1.03 -3.87 -15.34
N GLY A 363 0.05 -3.62 -14.47
CA GLY A 363 -0.41 -2.27 -14.14
C GLY A 363 0.47 -1.63 -13.07
N LEU A 364 0.89 -0.38 -13.25
CA LEU A 364 1.67 0.41 -12.29
C LEU A 364 0.87 1.63 -11.83
N LEU A 365 0.70 1.79 -10.52
CA LEU A 365 0.07 2.94 -9.87
C LEU A 365 1.11 3.65 -8.99
N THR A 366 1.59 4.84 -9.39
CA THR A 366 2.65 5.57 -8.67
C THR A 366 2.19 6.91 -8.05
N PRO A 367 2.70 7.29 -6.86
CA PRO A 367 2.35 8.52 -6.18
C PRO A 367 3.25 9.67 -6.64
N PHE A 368 2.81 10.91 -6.43
CA PHE A 368 3.59 12.10 -6.81
C PHE A 368 4.99 12.11 -6.17
N HIS A 369 5.13 11.67 -4.92
CA HIS A 369 6.41 11.69 -4.19
C HIS A 369 7.45 10.69 -4.74
N ALA A 370 7.05 9.77 -5.63
CA ALA A 370 7.93 8.80 -6.29
C ALA A 370 7.51 8.63 -7.76
N PRO A 371 7.78 9.64 -8.62
CA PRO A 371 7.27 9.70 -9.99
C PRO A 371 8.07 8.85 -10.98
N MET A 372 8.97 7.99 -10.49
CA MET A 372 9.81 7.12 -11.30
C MET A 372 9.02 5.91 -11.83
N TRP A 373 9.33 5.51 -13.06
CA TRP A 373 8.76 4.31 -13.66
C TRP A 373 9.44 3.05 -13.10
N THR A 374 8.64 2.06 -12.72
CA THR A 374 9.10 0.81 -12.06
C THR A 374 8.87 -0.45 -12.90
N GLY A 375 8.60 -0.29 -14.19
CA GLY A 375 8.21 -1.38 -15.11
C GLY A 375 9.35 -2.20 -15.69
N ALA A 376 10.62 -1.87 -15.42
CA ALA A 376 11.77 -2.51 -16.08
C ALA A 376 11.79 -4.04 -15.93
N MET A 377 11.53 -4.54 -14.71
CA MET A 377 11.44 -5.99 -14.44
C MET A 377 10.25 -6.64 -15.15
N ALA A 378 9.12 -5.93 -15.28
CA ALA A 378 7.95 -6.44 -15.99
C ALA A 378 8.22 -6.56 -17.50
N LEU A 379 8.83 -5.54 -18.12
CA LEU A 379 9.29 -5.60 -19.51
C LEU A 379 10.31 -6.73 -19.71
N ALA A 380 11.37 -6.81 -18.88
CA ALA A 380 12.41 -7.84 -18.99
C ALA A 380 11.80 -9.26 -18.96
N CYS A 381 10.88 -9.51 -18.04
CA CYS A 381 10.13 -10.76 -17.93
C CYS A 381 9.03 -10.96 -19.01
N GLY A 382 8.99 -10.13 -20.07
CA GLY A 382 8.13 -10.33 -21.24
C GLY A 382 6.68 -9.85 -21.11
N ASN A 383 6.37 -9.01 -20.12
CA ASN A 383 5.03 -8.47 -19.91
C ASN A 383 4.97 -7.04 -20.46
N ALA A 384 3.87 -6.67 -21.12
CA ALA A 384 3.60 -5.26 -21.39
C ALA A 384 3.15 -4.55 -20.10
N VAL A 385 3.42 -3.24 -20.04
CA VAL A 385 3.29 -2.41 -18.83
C VAL A 385 2.32 -1.27 -19.09
N LEU A 386 1.35 -1.10 -18.19
CA LEU A 386 0.43 0.04 -18.19
C LEU A 386 0.74 0.95 -17.00
N TRP A 387 1.28 2.13 -17.25
CA TRP A 387 1.59 3.08 -16.19
C TRP A 387 0.47 4.12 -16.04
N LYS A 388 -0.10 4.19 -14.84
CA LYS A 388 -0.99 5.26 -14.41
C LYS A 388 -0.32 6.02 -13.25
N PRO A 389 0.37 7.14 -13.53
CA PRO A 389 1.07 7.93 -12.52
C PRO A 389 0.12 8.87 -11.80
N SER A 390 0.66 9.60 -10.81
CA SER A 390 0.12 10.90 -10.42
C SER A 390 0.39 11.93 -11.53
N LEU A 391 -0.48 12.93 -11.68
CA LEU A 391 -0.45 13.85 -12.84
C LEU A 391 0.80 14.74 -12.81
N MET A 392 1.80 14.36 -13.61
CA MET A 392 3.15 14.92 -13.61
C MET A 392 3.83 14.79 -14.98
N LEU A 393 4.54 15.85 -15.39
CA LEU A 393 5.25 15.95 -16.67
C LEU A 393 6.41 14.93 -16.76
N THR A 394 7.05 14.64 -15.63
CA THR A 394 8.07 13.60 -15.45
C THR A 394 7.65 12.27 -16.08
N SER A 395 6.36 11.89 -15.96
CA SER A 395 5.87 10.63 -16.51
C SER A 395 5.78 10.62 -18.04
N ILE A 396 5.44 11.77 -18.63
CA ILE A 396 5.35 11.97 -20.08
C ILE A 396 6.75 11.92 -20.69
N ALA A 397 7.71 12.66 -20.11
CA ALA A 397 9.13 12.63 -20.47
C ALA A 397 9.73 11.22 -20.42
N ILE A 398 9.48 10.47 -19.34
CA ILE A 398 9.96 9.09 -19.19
C ILE A 398 9.35 8.17 -20.26
N THR A 399 8.05 8.29 -20.56
CA THR A 399 7.41 7.49 -21.61
C THR A 399 7.88 7.84 -23.03
N HIS A 400 8.23 9.10 -23.32
CA HIS A 400 8.91 9.46 -24.58
C HIS A 400 10.25 8.71 -24.74
N LEU A 401 11.08 8.66 -23.70
CA LEU A 401 12.36 7.96 -23.73
C LEU A 401 12.18 6.43 -23.91
N ILE A 402 11.24 5.81 -23.18
CA ILE A 402 10.94 4.37 -23.30
C ILE A 402 10.42 4.03 -24.70
N SER A 403 9.43 4.78 -25.20
CA SER A 403 8.81 4.52 -26.51
C SER A 403 9.80 4.67 -27.67
N ALA A 404 10.70 5.66 -27.60
CA ALA A 404 11.78 5.84 -28.56
C ALA A 404 12.79 4.67 -28.56
N VAL A 405 13.02 3.99 -27.43
CA VAL A 405 13.86 2.77 -27.41
C VAL A 405 13.10 1.57 -27.99
N LEU A 406 11.83 1.37 -27.64
CA LEU A 406 11.01 0.27 -28.18
C LEU A 406 10.89 0.34 -29.70
N ALA A 407 10.56 1.52 -30.24
CA ALA A 407 10.42 1.75 -31.68
C ALA A 407 11.73 1.45 -32.43
N ARG A 408 12.88 1.94 -31.94
CA ARG A 408 14.21 1.71 -32.55
C ARG A 408 14.63 0.24 -32.58
N ASN A 409 14.06 -0.61 -31.71
CA ASN A 409 14.32 -2.05 -31.67
C ASN A 409 13.28 -2.88 -32.45
N GLY A 410 12.33 -2.22 -33.14
CA GLY A 410 11.29 -2.88 -33.93
C GLY A 410 10.13 -3.44 -33.09
N PHE A 411 9.96 -3.00 -31.84
CA PHE A 411 8.85 -3.41 -30.98
C PHE A 411 7.77 -2.33 -30.92
N HIS A 412 6.50 -2.74 -30.90
CA HIS A 412 5.38 -1.82 -30.80
C HIS A 412 5.47 -1.02 -29.48
N PRO A 413 5.56 0.32 -29.50
CA PRO A 413 5.81 1.10 -28.27
C PRO A 413 4.75 0.95 -27.18
N GLY A 414 3.54 0.50 -27.55
CA GLY A 414 2.47 0.11 -26.62
C GLY A 414 2.80 -1.07 -25.69
N CYS A 415 4.02 -1.62 -25.74
CA CYS A 415 4.53 -2.47 -24.67
C CYS A 415 4.76 -1.68 -23.36
N ALA A 416 4.87 -0.36 -23.41
CA ALA A 416 5.00 0.52 -22.24
C ALA A 416 4.07 1.75 -22.36
N SER A 417 2.78 1.52 -22.11
CA SER A 417 1.72 2.52 -22.27
C SER A 417 1.52 3.40 -21.04
N LEU A 418 0.96 4.60 -21.24
CA LEU A 418 0.72 5.61 -20.19
C LEU A 418 -0.75 6.07 -20.20
N VAL A 419 -1.38 6.20 -19.03
CA VAL A 419 -2.67 6.89 -18.86
C VAL A 419 -2.61 7.84 -17.66
N CYS A 420 -2.24 9.09 -17.90
CA CYS A 420 -2.47 10.18 -16.94
C CYS A 420 -3.97 10.45 -16.86
N GLY A 421 -4.56 10.35 -15.67
CA GLY A 421 -5.98 10.63 -15.46
C GLY A 421 -6.41 10.53 -14.01
N SER A 422 -7.71 10.49 -13.76
CA SER A 422 -8.29 10.41 -12.41
C SER A 422 -7.76 9.20 -11.63
N GLY A 423 -7.37 9.41 -10.37
CA GLY A 423 -6.94 8.33 -9.47
C GLY A 423 -8.10 7.43 -9.04
N ARG A 424 -9.27 8.05 -8.77
CA ARG A 424 -10.50 7.37 -8.32
C ARG A 424 -11.15 6.52 -9.41
N GLU A 425 -10.95 6.89 -10.67
CA GLU A 425 -11.60 6.28 -11.83
C GLU A 425 -10.65 5.32 -12.55
N ILE A 426 -9.67 5.83 -13.31
CA ILE A 426 -8.70 5.03 -14.06
C ILE A 426 -7.90 4.10 -13.14
N GLY A 427 -7.52 4.57 -11.94
CA GLY A 427 -6.79 3.75 -10.97
C GLY A 427 -7.63 2.60 -10.40
N THR A 428 -8.93 2.81 -10.19
CA THR A 428 -9.86 1.75 -9.75
C THR A 428 -10.16 0.78 -10.89
N CYS A 429 -10.26 1.25 -12.13
CA CYS A 429 -10.45 0.40 -13.30
C CYS A 429 -9.24 -0.52 -13.50
N LEU A 430 -8.02 0.04 -13.54
CA LEU A 430 -6.77 -0.73 -13.62
C LEU A 430 -6.62 -1.75 -12.48
N ALA A 431 -7.05 -1.41 -11.26
CA ALA A 431 -7.07 -2.37 -10.15
C ALA A 431 -8.05 -3.53 -10.40
N LYS A 432 -9.23 -3.28 -10.99
CA LYS A 432 -10.29 -4.28 -11.25
C LYS A 432 -10.20 -4.97 -12.62
N ASP A 433 -9.37 -4.51 -13.55
CA ASP A 433 -9.26 -5.10 -14.88
C ASP A 433 -8.57 -6.47 -14.82
N LYS A 434 -9.28 -7.52 -15.29
CA LYS A 434 -8.77 -8.89 -15.32
C LYS A 434 -7.58 -9.07 -16.28
N ARG A 435 -7.39 -8.17 -17.27
CA ARG A 435 -6.24 -8.15 -18.18
C ARG A 435 -4.95 -7.74 -17.47
N MET A 436 -5.02 -7.07 -16.31
CA MET A 436 -3.86 -6.75 -15.47
C MET A 436 -3.52 -7.94 -14.56
N ALA A 437 -2.60 -8.80 -14.98
CA ALA A 437 -2.20 -10.00 -14.23
C ALA A 437 -1.51 -9.67 -12.89
N VAL A 438 -0.71 -8.60 -12.88
CA VAL A 438 -0.15 -7.99 -11.66
C VAL A 438 -0.52 -6.51 -11.63
N VAL A 439 -0.87 -5.99 -10.46
CA VAL A 439 -0.96 -4.54 -10.19
C VAL A 439 0.03 -4.16 -9.10
N ARG A 440 1.03 -3.35 -9.46
CA ARG A 440 1.93 -2.70 -8.50
C ARG A 440 1.35 -1.35 -8.09
N TYR A 441 1.17 -1.15 -6.79
CA TYR A 441 0.76 0.12 -6.21
C TYR A 441 1.82 0.63 -5.24
N LYS A 442 2.15 1.93 -5.33
CA LYS A 442 2.98 2.63 -4.35
C LYS A 442 2.24 3.83 -3.76
N GLY A 443 2.35 4.04 -2.45
CA GLY A 443 1.75 5.18 -1.73
C GLY A 443 0.98 4.77 -0.47
N CYS A 444 0.03 5.59 -0.04
CA CYS A 444 -0.56 5.46 1.29
C CYS A 444 -1.40 4.18 1.50
N VAL A 445 -1.33 3.67 2.74
CA VAL A 445 -1.96 2.41 3.18
C VAL A 445 -3.45 2.36 2.86
N ASP A 446 -4.20 3.45 3.11
CA ASP A 446 -5.65 3.52 2.86
C ASP A 446 -6.05 3.25 1.40
N HIS A 447 -5.24 3.74 0.45
CA HIS A 447 -5.47 3.50 -0.97
C HIS A 447 -4.90 2.16 -1.42
N GLY A 448 -3.72 1.78 -0.92
CA GLY A 448 -3.12 0.47 -1.19
C GLY A 448 -3.98 -0.70 -0.73
N HIS A 449 -4.64 -0.58 0.42
CA HIS A 449 -5.62 -1.56 0.91
C HIS A 449 -6.81 -1.71 -0.04
N ARG A 450 -7.37 -0.59 -0.54
CA ARG A 450 -8.48 -0.60 -1.52
C ARG A 450 -8.07 -1.21 -2.86
N VAL A 451 -6.85 -0.94 -3.32
CA VAL A 451 -6.28 -1.57 -4.53
C VAL A 451 -6.07 -3.07 -4.30
N GLY A 452 -5.48 -3.46 -3.18
CA GLY A 452 -5.29 -4.86 -2.80
C GLY A 452 -6.60 -5.65 -2.76
N MET A 453 -7.65 -5.09 -2.15
CA MET A 453 -9.00 -5.66 -2.17
C MET A 453 -9.53 -5.79 -3.61
N ALA A 454 -9.50 -4.73 -4.41
CA ALA A 454 -10.02 -4.73 -5.79
C ALA A 454 -9.29 -5.72 -6.73
N VAL A 455 -8.01 -5.99 -6.45
CA VAL A 455 -7.21 -7.01 -7.17
C VAL A 455 -7.50 -8.41 -6.65
N ALA A 456 -7.69 -8.59 -5.34
CA ALA A 456 -8.08 -9.87 -4.73
C ALA A 456 -9.50 -10.32 -5.09
N GLU A 457 -10.46 -9.38 -5.23
CA GLU A 457 -11.84 -9.63 -5.69
C GLU A 457 -11.91 -10.40 -7.03
N ARG A 458 -10.84 -10.29 -7.85
CA ARG A 458 -10.72 -10.95 -9.16
C ARG A 458 -9.61 -12.01 -9.22
N MET A 459 -9.11 -12.46 -8.07
CA MET A 459 -7.98 -13.40 -7.92
C MET A 459 -6.68 -12.96 -8.64
N GLY A 460 -6.48 -11.64 -8.80
CA GLY A 460 -5.26 -11.07 -9.36
C GLY A 460 -4.12 -11.00 -8.35
N ARG A 461 -2.90 -10.73 -8.83
CA ARG A 461 -1.71 -10.54 -7.98
C ARG A 461 -1.47 -9.06 -7.74
N SER A 462 -1.15 -8.66 -6.51
CA SER A 462 -0.78 -7.28 -6.17
C SER A 462 0.60 -7.19 -5.55
N VAL A 463 1.28 -6.07 -5.79
CA VAL A 463 2.56 -5.70 -5.15
C VAL A 463 2.37 -4.32 -4.54
N LEU A 464 2.47 -4.21 -3.21
CA LEU A 464 2.03 -3.04 -2.47
C LEU A 464 3.21 -2.39 -1.73
N ASP A 465 3.82 -1.37 -2.35
CA ASP A 465 4.88 -0.55 -1.75
C ASP A 465 4.25 0.58 -0.89
N LEU A 466 3.86 0.26 0.34
CA LEU A 466 3.06 1.18 1.16
C LEU A 466 3.89 2.16 2.01
N ASP A 467 3.35 3.36 2.25
CA ASP A 467 3.97 4.40 3.08
C ASP A 467 4.33 3.88 4.49
N THR A 468 5.60 4.04 4.89
CA THR A 468 6.11 3.56 6.19
C THR A 468 6.38 4.68 7.20
N GLN A 469 6.14 4.40 8.50
CA GLN A 469 6.55 5.29 9.59
C GLN A 469 7.94 4.91 10.14
N ASN A 470 8.98 5.15 9.33
CA ASN A 470 10.36 4.79 9.65
C ASN A 470 10.83 5.41 10.98
N ALA A 471 11.62 4.65 11.73
CA ALA A 471 12.16 5.03 13.03
C ALA A 471 13.66 4.73 13.11
N VAL A 472 14.39 5.53 13.90
CA VAL A 472 15.77 5.26 14.31
C VAL A 472 15.82 5.16 15.84
N VAL A 473 16.65 4.26 16.37
CA VAL A 473 16.93 4.12 17.80
C VAL A 473 18.38 4.50 18.04
N VAL A 474 18.62 5.43 18.97
CA VAL A 474 19.94 5.85 19.44
C VAL A 474 20.13 5.29 20.85
N HIS A 475 20.95 4.25 20.98
CA HIS A 475 21.21 3.58 22.25
C HIS A 475 22.27 4.35 23.10
N ALA A 476 22.49 3.93 24.35
CA ALA A 476 23.34 4.64 25.32
C ALA A 476 24.83 4.73 24.90
N ASP A 477 25.29 3.72 24.16
CA ASP A 477 26.65 3.52 23.65
C ASP A 477 26.87 4.04 22.21
N ALA A 478 25.84 4.64 21.60
CA ALA A 478 25.91 5.12 20.23
C ALA A 478 26.78 6.40 20.09
N ASP A 479 27.46 6.57 18.95
CA ASP A 479 27.99 7.87 18.54
C ASP A 479 26.82 8.82 18.25
N VAL A 480 26.43 9.58 19.28
CA VAL A 480 25.34 10.57 19.24
C VAL A 480 25.58 11.64 18.17
N ASP A 481 26.83 12.03 17.96
CA ASP A 481 27.21 13.08 17.03
C ASP A 481 27.07 12.60 15.58
N HIS A 482 27.52 11.37 15.26
CA HIS A 482 27.25 10.75 13.96
C HIS A 482 25.74 10.49 13.77
N ALA A 483 25.07 9.95 14.79
CA ALA A 483 23.64 9.64 14.73
C ALA A 483 22.81 10.88 14.41
N VAL A 484 23.05 12.01 15.08
CA VAL A 484 22.34 13.28 14.79
C VAL A 484 22.60 13.75 13.37
N ARG A 485 23.85 13.76 12.89
CA ARG A 485 24.16 14.18 11.50
C ARG A 485 23.44 13.34 10.45
N MET A 486 23.30 12.03 10.68
CA MET A 486 22.55 11.13 9.79
C MET A 486 21.03 11.32 9.91
N ILE A 487 20.52 11.53 11.13
CA ILE A 487 19.11 11.79 11.41
C ILE A 487 18.63 13.10 10.78
N VAL A 488 19.40 14.19 10.86
CA VAL A 488 19.07 15.47 10.21
C VAL A 488 18.97 15.31 8.68
N LYS A 489 19.93 14.61 8.06
CA LYS A 489 19.89 14.29 6.62
C LYS A 489 18.67 13.42 6.25
N ALA A 490 18.31 12.44 7.08
CA ALA A 490 17.16 11.57 6.84
C ALA A 490 15.79 12.27 7.05
N MET A 491 15.73 13.30 7.91
CA MET A 491 14.56 14.15 8.09
C MET A 491 14.42 15.19 6.98
N GLY A 492 15.51 15.80 6.51
CA GLY A 492 15.52 16.71 5.36
C GLY A 492 14.97 16.06 4.09
N ARG A 493 15.44 14.83 3.80
CA ARG A 493 14.90 13.96 2.71
C ARG A 493 13.53 13.34 3.02
N ARG A 494 12.88 13.74 4.11
CA ARG A 494 11.51 13.34 4.51
C ARG A 494 11.31 11.82 4.68
N ILE A 495 12.38 11.02 4.80
CA ILE A 495 12.36 9.55 4.96
C ILE A 495 11.99 9.16 6.40
N LEU A 496 12.52 9.89 7.37
CA LEU A 496 12.38 9.58 8.80
C LEU A 496 11.13 10.25 9.41
N ARG A 497 10.49 9.58 10.37
CA ARG A 497 9.31 10.09 11.09
C ARG A 497 9.41 10.00 12.62
N ARG A 498 10.21 9.07 13.15
CA ARG A 498 10.36 8.84 14.59
C ARG A 498 11.83 8.70 14.96
N VAL A 499 12.21 9.20 16.12
CA VAL A 499 13.51 8.91 16.75
C VAL A 499 13.24 8.52 18.19
N TYR A 500 13.87 7.43 18.63
CA TYR A 500 13.91 6.99 20.01
C TYR A 500 15.36 7.12 20.51
N THR A 501 15.55 7.65 21.72
CA THR A 501 16.88 7.90 22.29
C THR A 501 16.94 7.35 23.71
N HIS A 502 18.02 6.66 24.07
CA HIS A 502 18.23 6.24 25.46
C HIS A 502 18.29 7.46 26.38
N VAL A 503 17.82 7.31 27.63
CA VAL A 503 17.64 8.45 28.55
C VAL A 503 18.95 9.19 28.83
N ASP A 504 20.05 8.45 29.05
CA ASP A 504 21.37 9.01 29.38
C ASP A 504 21.96 9.91 28.27
N VAL A 505 21.60 9.65 27.01
CA VAL A 505 22.09 10.42 25.84
C VAL A 505 21.08 11.44 25.32
N CYS A 506 19.86 11.43 25.84
CA CYS A 506 18.74 12.24 25.34
C CYS A 506 19.07 13.74 25.31
N ASP A 507 19.66 14.29 26.37
CA ASP A 507 19.97 15.72 26.44
C ASP A 507 21.14 16.13 25.52
N ARG A 508 22.16 15.26 25.35
CA ARG A 508 23.23 15.48 24.36
C ARG A 508 22.64 15.48 22.95
N PHE A 509 21.82 14.48 22.64
CA PHE A 509 21.12 14.34 21.37
C PHE A 509 20.25 15.56 21.07
N ARG A 510 19.42 16.01 22.02
CA ARG A 510 18.52 17.16 21.85
C ARG A 510 19.31 18.45 21.56
N ARG A 511 20.43 18.69 22.25
CA ARG A 511 21.30 19.86 22.00
C ARG A 511 21.90 19.83 20.60
N LEU A 512 22.54 18.71 20.22
CA LEU A 512 23.19 18.54 18.92
C LEU A 512 22.18 18.60 17.77
N LEU A 513 21.00 17.99 17.93
CA LEU A 513 19.91 18.08 16.95
C LEU A 513 19.44 19.53 16.79
N SER A 514 19.24 20.25 17.91
CA SER A 514 18.83 21.66 17.88
C SER A 514 19.86 22.58 17.22
N LEU A 515 21.15 22.21 17.27
CA LEU A 515 22.23 22.92 16.57
C LEU A 515 22.18 22.63 15.07
N HIS A 516 22.34 21.37 14.67
CA HIS A 516 22.40 20.97 13.26
C HIS A 516 21.10 21.27 12.47
N TYR A 517 19.93 21.33 13.14
CA TYR A 517 18.68 21.71 12.46
C TYR A 517 18.60 23.21 12.12
N ARG A 518 19.40 24.07 12.76
CA ARG A 518 19.55 25.50 12.41
C ARG A 518 20.48 25.73 11.22
N GLU A 519 21.33 24.76 10.90
CA GLU A 519 22.24 24.79 9.75
C GLU A 519 21.56 24.36 8.43
N VAL A 520 20.30 23.89 8.50
CA VAL A 520 19.54 23.45 7.33
C VAL A 520 19.11 24.64 6.49
N VAL A 521 19.83 24.90 5.40
CA VAL A 521 19.49 25.93 4.40
C VAL A 521 18.18 25.55 3.71
N VAL A 522 17.14 26.36 3.94
CA VAL A 522 15.87 26.30 3.22
C VAL A 522 15.92 27.29 2.05
N GLY A 523 15.50 26.89 0.85
CA GLY A 523 15.63 27.74 -0.33
C GLY A 523 15.13 27.10 -1.63
N ASP A 524 15.61 27.64 -2.75
CA ASP A 524 15.34 27.14 -4.10
C ASP A 524 15.99 25.75 -4.30
N PRO A 525 15.21 24.70 -4.67
CA PRO A 525 15.71 23.35 -4.96
C PRO A 525 16.82 23.25 -6.02
N PHE A 526 16.98 24.25 -6.88
CA PHE A 526 18.04 24.32 -7.88
C PHE A 526 19.38 24.86 -7.34
N GLN A 527 19.39 25.53 -6.19
CA GLN A 527 20.62 26.04 -5.59
C GLN A 527 21.37 24.91 -4.87
N ALA A 528 22.65 24.73 -5.20
CA ALA A 528 23.50 23.67 -4.63
C ALA A 528 23.74 23.80 -3.10
N SER A 529 23.46 24.97 -2.53
CA SER A 529 23.47 25.24 -1.09
C SER A 529 22.20 24.81 -0.36
N THR A 530 21.08 24.61 -1.06
CA THR A 530 19.78 24.29 -0.45
C THR A 530 19.75 22.84 0.05
N ALA A 531 19.47 22.66 1.34
CA ALA A 531 19.28 21.37 1.99
C ALA A 531 17.80 20.97 2.13
N CYS A 532 16.87 21.92 2.03
CA CYS A 532 15.44 21.69 2.13
C CYS A 532 14.65 22.60 1.16
N GLY A 533 13.92 21.99 0.23
CA GLY A 533 12.98 22.68 -0.66
C GLY A 533 11.55 22.72 -0.11
N PRO A 534 10.59 23.34 -0.83
CA PRO A 534 9.22 23.53 -0.38
C PRO A 534 8.43 22.21 -0.27
N LEU A 535 7.29 22.28 0.41
CA LEU A 535 6.26 21.22 0.33
C LEU A 535 5.51 21.39 -1.01
N ARG A 536 5.29 20.30 -1.76
CA ARG A 536 4.48 20.37 -3.00
C ARG A 536 3.07 20.83 -2.64
N ASN A 537 2.67 21.98 -3.18
CA ASN A 537 1.41 22.61 -2.85
C ASN A 537 0.22 21.74 -3.29
N CYS A 538 -0.65 21.38 -2.35
CA CYS A 538 -1.89 20.64 -2.59
C CYS A 538 -2.87 20.91 -1.46
N HIS A 539 -4.16 20.63 -1.67
CA HIS A 539 -5.22 20.79 -0.66
C HIS A 539 -5.17 19.71 0.44
N SER A 540 -4.01 19.53 1.07
CA SER A 540 -3.86 18.65 2.23
C SER A 540 -4.71 19.17 3.38
N LYS A 541 -5.73 18.40 3.78
CA LYS A 541 -6.53 18.64 5.00
C LYS A 541 -5.72 18.50 6.29
N HIS A 542 -4.46 18.05 6.16
CA HIS A 542 -3.40 18.06 7.16
C HIS A 542 -2.33 19.07 6.71
N SER A 543 -2.57 20.37 6.98
CA SER A 543 -1.48 21.34 7.02
C SER A 543 -0.54 20.98 8.19
N PRO A 544 0.75 21.33 8.13
CA PRO A 544 1.66 21.11 9.27
C PRO A 544 1.19 21.86 10.54
N THR A 545 0.45 22.97 10.39
CA THR A 545 -0.22 23.70 11.47
C THR A 545 -1.36 22.94 12.18
N ARG A 546 -1.72 21.72 11.75
CA ARG A 546 -2.63 20.81 12.46
C ARG A 546 -1.93 19.66 13.20
N LEU A 547 -0.59 19.65 13.24
CA LEU A 547 0.22 18.63 13.91
C LEU A 547 1.03 19.17 15.11
N MET A 548 0.80 20.42 15.50
CA MET A 548 1.15 20.91 16.83
C MET A 548 -0.10 20.86 17.73
N PRO A 549 0.02 20.37 18.98
CA PRO A 549 -1.07 20.36 19.96
C PRO A 549 -1.35 21.76 20.54
#